data_AF-A0A830E3D4-F1
#
_entry.id   AF-A0A830E3D4-F1
#
_cell.length_a   1.000
_cell.length_b   1.000
_cell.length_c   1.000
_cell.angle_alpha   90.00
_cell.angle_beta   90.00
_cell.angle_gamma   90.00
#
_symmetry.space_group_name_H-M   'P 1'
#
loop_
_entity.id
_entity.type
_entity.pdbx_description
1 polymer ?
#
loop_
_entity_poly.entity_id
_entity_poly.type
_entity_poly.pdbx_seq_one_letter_code
_entity_poly.pdbx_strand_id
1 'polypeptide(L)'
;MLLHSDRFATLLLVMPALIGGFGNQKRYESNNNNNQVIENKEYNLKLNYDKLGPYLAGLIEGDGTILVQNSSSIKKSKYRPLIVVVFKLEDLELANYLCNLTKCGKVYKKINRNYVL
;
A
#
# COMPACT_ATOMS: atom_id res chain seq x y z
N MET A 1 -29.07 11.86 -25.56
CA MET A 1 -27.77 11.13 -25.64
C MET A 1 -27.33 10.84 -24.20
N LEU A 2 -27.75 9.69 -23.66
CA LEU A 2 -27.50 9.29 -22.27
C LEU A 2 -26.05 8.82 -22.14
N LEU A 3 -25.23 9.55 -21.38
CA LEU A 3 -23.90 9.12 -20.97
C LEU A 3 -24.05 7.89 -20.05
N HIS A 4 -23.84 6.71 -20.62
CA HIS A 4 -23.69 5.47 -19.85
C HIS A 4 -22.38 5.58 -19.06
N SER A 5 -22.47 5.93 -17.78
CA SER A 5 -21.37 5.72 -16.84
C SER A 5 -21.17 4.22 -16.68
N ASP A 6 -20.08 3.70 -17.25
CA ASP A 6 -19.59 2.35 -16.97
C ASP A 6 -19.34 2.28 -15.44
N ARG A 7 -20.28 1.68 -14.72
CA ARG A 7 -20.21 1.54 -13.26
C ARG A 7 -19.17 0.48 -12.92
N PHE A 8 -17.98 0.93 -12.55
CA PHE A 8 -17.03 0.10 -11.82
C PHE A 8 -17.63 -0.24 -10.45
N ALA A 9 -17.55 -1.52 -10.05
CA ALA A 9 -17.89 -1.90 -8.69
C ALA A 9 -16.65 -1.65 -7.81
N THR A 10 -16.79 -0.72 -6.87
CA THR A 10 -15.80 -0.46 -5.82
C THR A 10 -16.21 -1.21 -4.57
N LEU A 11 -15.35 -2.08 -4.06
CA LEU A 11 -15.55 -2.71 -2.75
C LEU A 11 -14.86 -1.87 -1.68
N LEU A 12 -15.63 -1.34 -0.74
CA LEU A 12 -15.10 -0.74 0.49
C LEU A 12 -15.13 -1.82 1.57
N LEU A 13 -13.96 -2.14 2.12
CA LEU A 13 -13.86 -2.96 3.31
C LEU A 13 -14.02 -2.02 4.51
N VAL A 14 -15.15 -2.11 5.21
CA VAL A 14 -15.35 -1.42 6.49
C VAL A 14 -14.82 -2.34 7.57
N MET A 15 -13.74 -1.99 8.28
CA MET A 15 -13.41 -2.75 9.48
C MET A 15 -14.35 -2.44 10.64
N PRO A 16 -14.74 -3.48 11.40
CA PRO A 16 -15.17 -3.25 12.76
C PRO A 16 -14.01 -2.61 13.53
N ALA A 17 -14.28 -1.56 14.30
CA ALA A 17 -13.28 -0.94 15.14
C ALA A 17 -12.63 -2.00 16.04
N LEU A 18 -11.35 -2.30 15.80
CA LEU A 18 -10.56 -3.10 16.71
C LEU A 18 -10.16 -2.20 17.88
N ILE A 19 -10.94 -2.23 18.96
CA ILE A 19 -10.53 -1.74 20.28
C ILE A 19 -9.48 -2.73 20.82
N GLY A 20 -8.29 -2.67 20.22
CA GLY A 20 -7.12 -3.42 20.62
C GLY A 20 -6.41 -2.64 21.71
N GLY A 21 -6.54 -3.08 22.96
CA GLY A 21 -5.67 -2.63 24.04
C GLY A 21 -4.22 -2.95 23.67
N PHE A 22 -3.41 -1.92 23.44
CA PHE A 22 -1.97 -2.06 23.29
C PHE A 22 -1.39 -2.63 24.59
N GLY A 23 -1.17 -3.94 24.63
CA GLY A 23 -0.42 -4.58 25.72
C GLY A 23 0.98 -3.97 25.80
N ASN A 24 1.43 -3.68 27.03
CA ASN A 24 2.69 -3.04 27.40
C ASN A 24 3.84 -3.21 26.39
N GLN A 25 4.06 -2.19 25.55
CA GLN A 25 5.29 -2.08 24.76
C GLN A 25 6.44 -1.78 25.73
N LYS A 26 7.36 -2.73 25.92
CA LYS A 26 8.62 -2.49 26.62
C LYS A 26 9.45 -1.50 25.79
N ARG A 27 9.67 -0.30 26.32
CA ARG A 27 10.62 0.68 25.78
C ARG A 27 12.03 0.11 25.97
N TYR A 28 12.75 -0.12 24.87
CA TYR A 28 14.19 -0.33 24.91
C TYR A 28 14.85 1.02 24.66
N GLU A 29 15.49 1.57 25.69
CA GLU A 29 16.37 2.74 25.56
C GLU A 29 17.68 2.32 24.89
N SER A 30 17.96 2.89 23.72
CA SER A 30 19.24 2.70 23.04
C SER A 30 20.24 3.73 23.56
N ASN A 31 21.13 3.32 24.45
CA ASN A 31 22.32 4.10 24.80
C ASN A 31 23.29 4.09 23.62
N ASN A 32 23.25 5.13 22.79
CA ASN A 32 24.22 5.34 21.70
C ASN A 32 25.44 6.09 22.23
N ASN A 33 26.35 5.35 22.86
CA ASN A 33 27.75 5.73 22.92
C ASN A 33 28.51 4.75 22.05
N ASN A 34 28.71 5.07 20.77
CA ASN A 34 29.80 4.57 19.93
C ASN A 34 29.81 5.32 18.59
N ASN A 35 30.91 6.01 18.30
CA ASN A 35 31.22 6.54 16.98
C ASN A 35 31.17 5.38 15.96
N GLN A 36 30.10 5.30 15.17
CA GLN A 36 30.00 4.30 14.12
C GLN A 36 30.46 4.90 12.80
N VAL A 37 31.61 4.42 12.35
CA VAL A 37 32.02 4.45 10.95
C VAL A 37 30.86 3.92 10.12
N ILE A 38 30.41 4.70 9.14
CA ILE A 38 29.35 4.32 8.20
C ILE A 38 29.93 3.23 7.28
N GLU A 39 29.91 1.99 7.76
CA GLU A 39 30.03 0.83 6.89
C GLU A 39 28.69 0.64 6.20
N ASN A 40 28.70 0.63 4.87
CA ASN A 40 27.57 0.21 4.04
C ASN A 40 27.28 -1.28 4.29
N LYS A 41 26.67 -1.61 5.43
CA LYS A 41 26.15 -2.95 5.69
C LYS A 41 24.89 -3.12 4.88
N GLU A 42 24.99 -3.94 3.85
CA GLU A 42 23.84 -4.52 3.16
C GLU A 42 23.01 -5.28 4.19
N TYR A 43 21.95 -4.64 4.71
CA TYR A 43 21.04 -5.28 5.64
C TYR A 43 20.27 -6.35 4.87
N ASN A 44 20.68 -7.62 4.98
CA ASN A 44 19.85 -8.76 4.60
C ASN A 44 18.66 -8.85 5.58
N LEU A 45 17.71 -7.92 5.45
CA LEU A 45 16.44 -7.93 6.14
C LEU A 45 15.62 -9.08 5.56
N LYS A 46 15.71 -10.25 6.20
CA LYS A 46 14.77 -11.34 5.95
C LYS A 46 13.37 -10.81 6.24
N LEU A 47 12.61 -10.59 5.17
CA LEU A 47 11.26 -10.04 5.22
C LEU A 47 10.40 -10.88 6.17
N ASN A 48 10.02 -10.29 7.30
CA ASN A 48 9.10 -10.95 8.22
C ASN A 48 7.67 -10.69 7.74
N TYR A 49 7.17 -11.60 6.90
CA TYR A 49 5.83 -11.53 6.34
C TYR A 49 4.73 -11.47 7.42
N ASP A 50 4.97 -12.04 8.61
CA ASP A 50 4.00 -12.04 9.72
C ASP A 50 3.71 -10.63 10.24
N LYS A 51 4.64 -9.69 10.04
CA LYS A 51 4.46 -8.28 10.41
C LYS A 51 4.05 -7.40 9.24
N LEU A 52 4.43 -7.78 8.01
CA LEU A 52 4.11 -7.01 6.81
C LEU A 52 2.64 -7.16 6.40
N GLY A 53 2.08 -8.37 6.53
CA GLY A 53 0.69 -8.65 6.16
C GLY A 53 -0.32 -7.71 6.82
N PRO A 54 -0.32 -7.59 8.17
CA PRO A 54 -1.22 -6.68 8.87
C PRO A 54 -1.09 -5.21 8.45
N TYR A 55 0.14 -4.74 8.19
CA TYR A 55 0.37 -3.37 7.73
C TYR A 55 -0.21 -3.13 6.33
N LEU A 56 0.06 -4.03 5.37
CA LEU A 56 -0.48 -3.92 4.01
C LEU A 56 -2.00 -4.04 4.00
N ALA A 57 -2.57 -4.87 4.86
CA ALA A 57 -4.02 -4.99 4.99
C ALA A 57 -4.65 -3.66 5.45
N GLY A 58 -4.13 -3.05 6.52
CA GLY A 58 -4.63 -1.76 6.99
C GLY A 58 -4.42 -0.63 5.98
N LEU A 59 -3.32 -0.65 5.24
CA LEU A 59 -3.06 0.32 4.16
C LEU A 59 -4.05 0.17 2.99
N ILE A 60 -4.30 -1.06 2.54
CA ILE A 60 -5.28 -1.33 1.47
C ILE A 60 -6.70 -1.00 1.93
N GLU A 61 -6.99 -1.15 3.21
CA GLU A 61 -8.29 -0.80 3.76
C GLU A 61 -8.49 0.72 3.87
N GLY A 62 -7.49 1.45 4.39
CA GLY A 62 -7.58 2.89 4.59
C GLY A 62 -7.49 3.69 3.29
N ASP A 63 -6.46 3.42 2.49
CA ASP A 63 -6.11 4.22 1.29
C ASP A 63 -6.23 3.42 -0.02
N GLY A 64 -6.57 2.13 0.07
CA GLY A 64 -6.69 1.26 -1.09
C GLY A 64 -8.07 1.25 -1.73
N THR A 65 -8.11 0.76 -2.97
CA THR A 65 -9.32 0.58 -3.75
C THR A 65 -9.20 -0.73 -4.53
N ILE A 66 -10.17 -1.63 -4.35
CA ILE A 66 -10.27 -2.86 -5.13
C ILE A 66 -11.22 -2.62 -6.31
N LEU A 67 -10.64 -2.56 -7.51
CA LEU A 67 -11.36 -2.36 -8.75
C LEU A 67 -11.70 -3.69 -9.39
N VAL A 68 -12.99 -3.97 -9.57
CA VAL A 68 -13.48 -5.13 -10.31
C VAL A 68 -14.19 -4.68 -11.58
N GLN A 69 -13.64 -5.08 -12.74
CA GLN A 69 -14.21 -4.76 -14.04
C GLN A 69 -15.38 -5.69 -14.38
N ASN A 70 -16.48 -5.13 -14.86
CA ASN A 70 -17.63 -5.92 -15.33
C ASN A 70 -17.34 -6.55 -16.70
N SER A 71 -17.59 -7.85 -16.84
CA SER A 71 -17.46 -8.62 -18.07
C SER A 71 -18.40 -8.16 -19.19
N SER A 72 -19.44 -7.38 -18.86
CA SER A 72 -20.39 -6.81 -19.82
C SER A 72 -19.93 -5.48 -20.45
N SER A 73 -18.76 -4.95 -20.08
CA SER A 73 -18.23 -3.74 -20.68
C SER A 73 -17.90 -3.95 -22.16
N ILE A 74 -18.27 -2.98 -23.01
CA ILE A 74 -18.21 -3.03 -24.48
C ILE A 74 -16.79 -3.32 -25.00
N LYS A 75 -15.77 -3.03 -24.19
CA LYS A 75 -14.40 -3.44 -24.42
C LYS A 75 -14.20 -4.77 -23.70
N LYS A 76 -14.03 -5.87 -24.43
CA LYS A 76 -13.67 -7.23 -23.96
C LYS A 76 -12.33 -7.28 -23.19
N SER A 77 -12.05 -6.36 -22.27
CA SER A 77 -10.92 -6.49 -21.38
C SER A 77 -11.22 -7.62 -20.40
N LYS A 78 -10.40 -8.66 -20.47
CA LYS A 78 -10.39 -9.82 -19.58
C LYS A 78 -10.66 -9.37 -18.13
N TYR A 79 -11.54 -10.07 -17.42
CA TYR A 79 -11.81 -9.84 -15.99
C TYR A 79 -10.48 -9.79 -15.22
N ARG A 80 -10.13 -8.60 -14.70
CA ARG A 80 -8.85 -8.34 -14.02
C ARG A 80 -9.12 -7.49 -12.78
N PRO A 81 -9.24 -8.12 -11.59
CA PRO A 81 -9.28 -7.37 -10.35
C PRO A 81 -7.94 -6.64 -10.17
N LEU A 82 -8.00 -5.39 -9.70
CA LEU A 82 -6.84 -4.55 -9.45
C LEU A 82 -6.95 -3.96 -8.05
N ILE A 83 -5.86 -3.98 -7.30
CA ILE A 83 -5.72 -3.22 -6.05
C ILE A 83 -4.92 -1.98 -6.40
N VAL A 84 -5.48 -0.81 -6.10
CA VAL A 84 -4.84 0.50 -6.27
C VAL A 84 -4.71 1.13 -4.91
N VAL A 85 -3.54 1.66 -4.57
CA VAL A 85 -3.32 2.43 -3.34
C VAL A 85 -2.87 3.82 -3.76
N VAL A 86 -3.49 4.85 -3.20
CA VAL A 86 -3.18 6.24 -3.56
C VAL A 86 -2.29 6.84 -2.48
N PHE A 87 -1.11 7.31 -2.87
CA PHE A 87 -0.21 8.07 -2.01
C PHE A 87 -0.15 9.52 -2.44
N LYS A 88 0.19 10.43 -1.54
CA LYS A 88 0.56 11.79 -1.92
C LYS A 88 1.89 11.77 -2.68
N LEU A 89 2.17 12.85 -3.43
CA LEU A 89 3.43 12.95 -4.17
C LEU A 89 4.68 12.98 -3.25
N GLU A 90 4.54 13.53 -2.05
CA GLU A 90 5.59 13.55 -1.02
C GLU A 90 5.99 12.13 -0.57
N ASP A 91 5.07 11.17 -0.61
CA ASP A 91 5.27 9.78 -0.17
C ASP A 91 5.73 8.85 -1.30
N LEU A 92 6.28 9.41 -2.38
CA LEU A 92 6.75 8.64 -3.54
C LEU A 92 7.78 7.57 -3.16
N GLU A 93 8.70 7.89 -2.24
CA GLU A 93 9.73 6.94 -1.79
C GLU A 93 9.12 5.73 -1.10
N LEU A 94 8.06 5.94 -0.30
CA LEU A 94 7.30 4.85 0.33
C LEU A 94 6.61 3.98 -0.72
N ALA A 95 5.97 4.57 -1.73
CA ALA A 95 5.33 3.82 -2.81
C ALA A 95 6.34 2.93 -3.56
N ASN A 96 7.52 3.47 -3.89
CA ASN A 96 8.59 2.70 -4.54
C ASN A 96 9.14 1.61 -3.62
N TYR A 97 9.32 1.92 -2.33
CA TYR A 97 9.75 0.94 -1.33
C TYR A 97 8.78 -0.24 -1.26
N LEU A 98 7.48 0.00 -1.14
CA LEU A 98 6.45 -1.05 -1.08
C LEU A 98 6.37 -1.86 -2.39
N CYS A 99 6.50 -1.21 -3.55
CA CYS A 99 6.56 -1.88 -4.85
C CYS A 99 7.77 -2.83 -4.94
N ASN A 100 8.94 -2.38 -4.49
CA ASN A 100 10.16 -3.18 -4.47
C ASN A 100 10.09 -4.30 -3.44
N LEU A 101 9.51 -4.03 -2.27
CA LEU A 101 9.35 -4.98 -1.17
C LEU A 101 8.44 -6.15 -1.57
N THR A 102 7.31 -5.85 -2.22
CA THR A 102 6.33 -6.85 -2.67
C THR A 102 6.73 -7.52 -3.99
N LYS A 103 7.69 -6.93 -4.73
CA LYS A 103 8.09 -7.33 -6.09
C LYS A 103 6.91 -7.43 -7.06
N CYS A 104 5.87 -6.65 -6.81
CA CYS A 104 4.58 -6.68 -7.51
C CYS A 104 4.10 -5.26 -7.83
N GLY A 105 3.27 -5.13 -8.86
CA GLY A 105 2.64 -3.85 -9.22
C GLY A 105 3.54 -2.90 -10.01
N LYS A 106 3.07 -1.66 -10.19
CA LYS A 106 3.79 -0.56 -10.85
C LYS A 106 3.39 0.75 -10.19
N VAL A 107 4.36 1.66 -10.04
CA VAL A 107 4.15 2.99 -9.49
C VAL A 107 3.95 4.01 -10.62
N TYR A 108 2.90 4.82 -10.55
CA TYR A 108 2.53 5.85 -11.51
C TYR A 108 2.49 7.23 -10.85
N LYS A 109 3.46 8.08 -11.18
CA LYS A 109 3.47 9.48 -10.73
C LYS A 109 2.45 10.31 -11.51
N LYS A 110 1.58 11.05 -10.80
CA LYS A 110 0.64 12.02 -11.39
C LYS A 110 0.98 13.41 -10.88
N ILE A 111 2.08 13.97 -11.38
CA ILE A 111 2.65 15.27 -10.96
C ILE A 111 1.59 16.37 -11.00
N ASN A 112 0.83 16.48 -12.09
CA ASN A 112 -0.20 17.52 -12.27
C ASN A 112 -1.36 17.44 -11.26
N ARG A 113 -1.50 16.32 -10.55
CA ARG A 113 -2.57 16.09 -9.57
C ARG A 113 -2.03 15.83 -8.15
N ASN A 114 -0.72 15.96 -7.97
CA ASN A 114 -0.03 15.83 -6.68
C ASN A 114 -0.23 14.48 -5.95
N TYR A 115 -0.35 13.38 -6.69
CA TYR A 115 -0.46 12.03 -6.11
C TYR A 115 0.31 10.97 -6.90
N VAL A 116 0.45 9.79 -6.30
CA VAL A 116 1.09 8.58 -6.83
C VAL A 116 0.10 7.41 -6.72
N LEU A 117 0.08 6.53 -7.72
CA LEU A 117 -0.67 5.26 -7.74
C LEU A 117 0.28 4.08 -7.84
#